data_AF-Q0U6S7-F1
#
_entry.id   AF-Q0U6S7-F1
#
_cell.length_a   1.000
_cell.length_b   1.000
_cell.length_c   1.000
_cell.angle_alpha   90.00
_cell.angle_beta   90.00
_cell.angle_gamma   90.00
#
_symmetry.space_group_name_H-M   'P 1'
#
loop_
_entity.id
_entity.type
_entity.pdbx_description
1 polymer ?
#
loop_
_entity_poly.entity_id
_entity_poly.type
_entity_poly.pdbx_seq_one_letter_code
_entity_poly.pdbx_strand_id
1 'polypeptide(L)'
;MEHIPQEVVEKICTYLPKGSLKAVLTINSNFRFVAERCSGAFEKFTIDGSDFDTFRALFTGHRLMYFRELIFRPSLPDKTAELRLSSIAPWSQKFSRL
;
A
#
# COMPACT_ATOMS: atom_id res chain seq x y z
N MET A 1 -4.68 -31.85 5.56
CA MET A 1 -4.51 -30.74 6.54
C MET A 1 -5.76 -29.83 6.62
N GLU A 2 -6.93 -30.27 6.17
CA GLU A 2 -8.13 -29.40 6.12
C GLU A 2 -8.83 -29.22 7.47
N HIS A 3 -8.50 -30.04 8.46
CA HIS A 3 -9.16 -30.04 9.77
C HIS A 3 -8.29 -29.50 10.91
N ILE A 4 -7.21 -28.78 10.59
CA ILE A 4 -6.41 -28.12 11.63
C ILE A 4 -7.21 -26.93 12.15
N PRO A 5 -7.47 -26.83 13.46
CA PRO A 5 -8.17 -25.69 14.04
C PRO A 5 -7.44 -24.39 13.75
N GLN A 6 -8.19 -23.32 13.50
CA GLN A 6 -7.63 -22.00 13.17
C GLN A 6 -6.62 -21.54 14.23
N GLU A 7 -6.90 -21.75 15.51
CA GLU A 7 -5.99 -21.39 16.62
C GLU A 7 -4.61 -22.05 16.52
N VAL A 8 -4.56 -23.28 16.01
CA VAL A 8 -3.29 -24.01 15.82
C VAL A 8 -2.53 -23.41 14.64
N VAL A 9 -3.22 -23.08 13.54
CA VAL A 9 -2.63 -22.38 12.39
C VAL A 9 -2.06 -21.02 12.81
N GLU A 10 -2.81 -20.28 13.63
CA GLU A 10 -2.38 -19.00 14.20
C GLU A 10 -1.12 -19.15 15.04
N LYS A 11 -1.10 -20.08 15.99
CA LYS A 11 0.09 -20.35 16.79
C LYS A 11 1.29 -20.71 15.92
N ILE A 12 1.15 -21.64 14.98
CA ILE A 12 2.24 -22.03 14.07
C ILE A 12 2.81 -20.81 13.35
N CYS A 13 1.94 -19.99 12.74
CA CYS A 13 2.40 -18.82 11.99
C CYS A 13 3.05 -17.76 12.89
N THR A 14 2.61 -17.58 14.14
CA THR A 14 3.24 -16.64 15.07
C THR A 14 4.65 -17.06 15.52
N TYR A 15 4.98 -18.36 15.47
CA TYR A 15 6.32 -18.86 15.79
C TYR A 15 7.25 -18.94 14.58
N LEU A 16 6.72 -18.78 13.36
CA LEU A 16 7.54 -18.79 12.15
C LEU A 16 8.28 -17.45 11.98
N PRO A 17 9.58 -17.47 11.64
CA PRO A 17 10.27 -16.28 11.17
C PRO A 17 9.55 -15.69 9.95
N LYS A 18 9.53 -14.37 9.83
CA LYS A 18 8.83 -13.68 8.72
C LYS A 18 9.22 -14.22 7.33
N GLY A 19 10.49 -14.54 7.12
CA GLY A 19 10.98 -15.13 5.86
C GLY A 19 10.40 -16.51 5.55
N SER A 20 10.04 -17.28 6.58
CA SER A 20 9.50 -18.64 6.46
C SER A 20 7.99 -18.66 6.22
N LEU A 21 7.28 -17.56 6.47
CA LEU A 21 5.83 -17.45 6.25
C LEU A 21 5.44 -17.66 4.77
N LYS A 22 6.35 -17.37 3.83
CA LYS A 22 6.10 -17.59 2.41
C LYS A 22 5.87 -19.07 2.07
N ALA A 23 6.55 -19.98 2.77
CA ALA A 23 6.47 -21.41 2.51
C ALA A 23 5.11 -22.01 2.87
N VAL A 24 4.37 -21.38 3.79
CA VAL A 24 3.08 -21.89 4.27
C VAL A 24 1.88 -21.32 3.50
N LEU A 25 2.07 -20.31 2.65
CA LEU A 25 1.00 -19.66 1.89
C LEU A 25 0.21 -20.61 0.97
N THR A 26 0.85 -21.69 0.51
CA THR A 26 0.28 -22.62 -0.48
C THR A 26 -0.33 -23.88 0.15
N ILE A 27 -0.27 -24.03 1.48
CA ILE A 27 -0.78 -25.22 2.17
C ILE A 27 -2.30 -25.30 2.05
N ASN A 28 -3.01 -24.26 2.50
CA ASN A 28 -4.45 -24.10 2.38
C ASN A 28 -4.84 -22.63 2.63
N SER A 29 -6.14 -22.32 2.50
CA SER A 29 -6.69 -20.98 2.70
C SER A 29 -6.44 -20.43 4.11
N ASN A 30 -6.57 -21.25 5.16
CA ASN A 30 -6.35 -20.82 6.54
C ASN A 30 -4.89 -20.38 6.76
N PHE A 31 -3.92 -21.21 6.34
CA PHE A 31 -2.51 -20.86 6.39
C PHE A 31 -2.21 -19.62 5.55
N ARG A 32 -2.81 -19.49 4.36
CA ARG A 32 -2.65 -18.30 3.53
C ARG A 32 -3.04 -17.02 4.27
N PHE A 33 -4.26 -16.97 4.82
CA PHE A 33 -4.75 -15.76 5.49
C PHE A 33 -3.93 -15.41 6.73
N VAL A 34 -3.64 -16.40 7.56
CA VAL A 34 -2.87 -16.19 8.79
C VAL A 34 -1.42 -15.78 8.46
N ALA A 35 -0.77 -16.42 7.49
CA ALA A 35 0.59 -16.08 7.11
C ALA A 35 0.68 -14.70 6.46
N GLU A 36 -0.29 -14.31 5.63
CA GLU A 36 -0.38 -12.95 5.10
C GLU A 36 -0.48 -11.93 6.25
N ARG A 37 -1.35 -12.16 7.23
CA ARG A 37 -1.48 -11.30 8.42
C ARG A 37 -0.18 -11.23 9.22
N CYS A 38 0.42 -12.37 9.58
CA CYS A 38 1.64 -12.45 10.38
C CYS A 38 2.87 -11.86 9.69
N SER A 39 2.87 -11.80 8.35
CA SER A 39 4.00 -11.23 7.59
C SER A 39 4.14 -9.72 7.79
N GLY A 40 3.03 -9.02 8.06
CA GLY A 40 2.96 -7.57 8.06
C GLY A 40 3.10 -6.93 6.67
N ALA A 41 3.15 -7.72 5.60
CA ALA A 41 3.38 -7.22 4.23
C ALA A 41 2.26 -6.27 3.75
N PHE A 42 1.06 -6.41 4.31
CA PHE A 42 -0.12 -5.62 3.99
C PHE A 42 -0.51 -4.66 5.13
N GLU A 43 0.41 -4.33 6.05
CA GLU A 43 0.09 -3.36 7.12
C GLU A 43 0.26 -1.91 6.65
N LYS A 44 1.16 -1.66 5.70
CA LYS A 44 1.54 -0.32 5.27
C LYS A 44 1.60 -0.19 3.76
N PHE A 45 1.19 0.95 3.24
CA PHE A 45 1.33 1.30 1.84
C PHE A 45 1.74 2.77 1.70
N THR A 46 2.65 3.07 0.78
CA THR A 46 3.10 4.43 0.50
C THR A 46 2.63 4.86 -0.88
N ILE A 47 1.93 5.98 -0.96
CA ILE A 47 1.54 6.65 -2.21
C ILE A 47 2.57 7.75 -2.47
N ASP A 48 3.50 7.51 -3.39
CA ASP A 48 4.64 8.36 -3.71
C ASP A 48 4.66 8.81 -5.19
N GLY A 49 3.48 9.10 -5.73
CA GLY A 49 3.26 9.24 -7.18
C GLY A 49 2.93 7.90 -7.87
N SER A 50 2.84 6.83 -7.07
CA SER A 50 2.40 5.51 -7.47
C SER A 50 0.91 5.45 -7.79
N ASP A 51 0.58 4.49 -8.66
CA ASP A 51 -0.74 4.30 -9.23
C ASP A 51 -1.74 3.86 -8.16
N PHE A 52 -2.78 4.65 -7.93
CA PHE A 52 -3.88 4.32 -7.00
C PHE A 52 -4.51 2.96 -7.32
N ASP A 53 -4.40 2.51 -8.56
CA ASP A 53 -4.84 1.20 -9.01
C ASP A 53 -4.09 0.05 -8.33
N THR A 54 -2.80 0.22 -8.01
CA THR A 54 -2.01 -0.79 -7.28
C THR A 54 -2.51 -0.93 -5.85
N PHE A 55 -2.78 0.21 -5.19
CA PHE A 55 -3.38 0.20 -3.86
C PHE A 55 -4.74 -0.52 -3.89
N ARG A 56 -5.61 -0.15 -4.84
CA ARG A 56 -6.93 -0.77 -5.00
C ARG A 56 -6.83 -2.27 -5.28
N ALA A 57 -5.87 -2.72 -6.08
CA ALA A 57 -5.69 -4.13 -6.37
C ALA A 57 -5.19 -4.93 -5.15
N LEU A 58 -4.27 -4.37 -4.37
CA LEU A 58 -3.66 -5.04 -3.22
C LEU A 58 -4.55 -5.05 -1.99
N PHE A 59 -5.26 -3.95 -1.73
CA PHE A 59 -6.04 -3.73 -0.51
C PHE A 59 -7.53 -3.89 -0.76
N THR A 60 -7.93 -5.08 -1.19
CA THR A 60 -9.34 -5.50 -1.29
C THR A 60 -9.60 -6.75 -0.46
N GLY A 61 -10.86 -6.96 -0.09
CA GLY A 61 -11.29 -8.13 0.65
C GLY A 61 -10.60 -8.26 2.01
N HIS A 62 -10.07 -9.45 2.31
CA HIS A 62 -9.48 -9.76 3.62
C HIS A 62 -8.21 -8.96 3.91
N ARG A 63 -7.43 -8.54 2.90
CA ARG A 63 -6.19 -7.78 3.09
C ARG A 63 -6.44 -6.36 3.60
N LEU A 64 -7.62 -5.80 3.31
CA LEU A 64 -8.03 -4.51 3.85
C LEU A 64 -8.12 -4.55 5.38
N MET A 65 -8.46 -5.70 5.97
CA MET A 65 -8.53 -5.86 7.44
C MET A 65 -7.15 -5.87 8.10
N TYR A 66 -6.08 -6.11 7.34
CA TYR A 66 -4.71 -6.09 7.85
C TYR A 66 -4.07 -4.71 7.73
N PHE A 67 -4.65 -3.85 6.89
CA PHE A 67 -4.13 -2.54 6.59
C PHE A 67 -4.23 -1.61 7.80
N ARG A 68 -3.14 -0.90 8.08
CA ARG A 68 -3.03 0.00 9.24
C ARG A 68 -2.63 1.40 8.86
N GLU A 69 -1.74 1.57 7.89
CA GLU A 69 -1.12 2.86 7.62
C GLU A 69 -1.01 3.16 6.12
N LEU A 70 -1.61 4.28 5.72
CA LEU A 70 -1.43 4.86 4.39
C LEU A 70 -0.50 6.07 4.50
N ILE A 71 0.64 6.00 3.85
CA ILE A 71 1.66 7.05 3.88
C ILE A 71 1.59 7.83 2.56
N PHE A 72 1.24 9.10 2.62
CA PHE A 72 1.26 9.98 1.45
C PHE A 72 2.64 10.66 1.35
N ARG A 73 3.31 10.49 0.23
CA ARG A 73 4.56 11.19 -0.13
C ARG A 73 4.38 11.94 -1.46
N PRO A 74 3.56 12.99 -1.49
CA PRO A 74 3.37 13.77 -2.71
C PRO A 74 4.71 14.36 -3.16
N SER A 75 5.05 14.17 -4.43
CA SER A 75 6.10 14.97 -5.07
C SER A 75 5.52 16.36 -5.29
N LEU A 76 6.04 17.35 -4.57
CA LEU A 76 5.73 18.73 -4.84
C LEU A 76 6.43 19.11 -6.16
N PRO A 77 5.74 19.75 -7.11
CA PRO A 77 6.41 20.28 -8.28
C PRO A 77 7.48 21.28 -7.82
N ASP A 78 8.69 21.13 -8.35
CA ASP A 78 9.75 22.10 -8.11
C ASP A 78 9.26 23.48 -8.56
N LYS A 79 9.28 24.46 -7.66
CA LYS A 79 8.87 25.87 -7.94
C LYS A 79 9.63 26.49 -9.13
N THR A 80 10.75 25.89 -9.54
CA THR A 80 11.50 26.28 -10.75
C THR A 80 10.82 25.87 -12.06
N ALA A 81 9.92 24.88 -12.06
CA ALA A 81 9.10 24.52 -13.22
C ALA A 81 7.97 25.54 -13.47
N GLU A 82 7.37 26.11 -12.42
CA GLU A 82 6.37 27.19 -12.54
C GLU A 82 6.97 28.47 -13.13
N LEU A 83 8.22 28.79 -12.79
CA LEU A 83 8.96 29.93 -13.36
C LEU A 83 9.28 29.78 -14.85
N ARG A 84 9.21 28.56 -15.41
CA ARG A 84 9.40 28.31 -16.85
C ARG A 84 8.11 28.44 -17.65
N LEU A 85 6.94 28.24 -17.04
CA LEU A 85 5.66 28.43 -17.71
C LEU A 85 5.21 29.90 -17.71
N SER A 86 5.59 30.67 -16.67
CA SER A 86 5.37 32.12 -16.64
C SER A 86 6.27 32.92 -17.58
N SER A 87 7.41 32.35 -18.01
CA SER A 87 8.29 33.00 -18.99
C SER A 87 7.90 32.73 -20.45
N ILE A 88 6.94 31.83 -20.73
CA ILE A 88 6.55 31.41 -22.08
C ILE A 88 5.20 32.00 -22.53
N ALA A 89 4.42 32.66 -21.66
CA ALA A 89 3.12 33.23 -22.04
C ALA A 89 3.03 34.77 -21.84
N PRO A 90 2.96 35.59 -22.91
CA PRO A 90 2.87 37.05 -22.80
C PRO A 90 1.46 37.59 -22.45
N TRP A 91 0.57 36.80 -21.86
CA TRP A 91 -0.87 37.12 -21.75
C TRP A 91 -1.41 37.38 -20.34
N SER A 92 -0.58 37.76 -19.35
CA SER A 92 -1.07 38.08 -18.00
C SER A 92 -1.20 39.59 -17.69
N GLN A 93 -1.22 40.47 -18.69
CA GLN A 93 -1.84 41.79 -18.52
C GLN A 93 -3.34 41.68 -18.78
N LYS A 94 -4.16 41.47 -17.72
CA LYS A 94 -5.57 41.92 -17.63
C LYS A 94 -6.29 41.44 -16.36
N PHE A 95 -5.75 41.66 -15.18
CA PHE A 95 -6.59 41.77 -13.98
C PHE A 95 -6.03 42.85 -13.06
N SER A 96 -6.20 44.10 -13.48
CA SER A 96 -6.11 45.28 -12.62
C SER A 96 -7.20 46.24 -13.06
N ARG A 97 -8.43 45.92 -12.66
CA ARG A 97 -9.59 46.81 -12.54
C ARG A 97 -10.76 45.95 -12.06
N LEU A 98 -10.93 45.90 -10.75
CA LEU A 98 -12.17 46.17 -10.02
C LEU A 98 -11.77 46.50 -8.58
#